data_AF-X0ZNY4-F1
#
_entry.id   AF-X0ZNY4-F1
#
_cell.length_a   1.000
_cell.length_b   1.000
_cell.length_c   1.000
_cell.angle_alpha   90.00
_cell.angle_beta   90.00
_cell.angle_gamma   90.00
#
_symmetry.space_group_name_H-M   'P 1'
#
loop_
_entity.id
_entity.type
_entity.pdbx_description
1 polymer ?
#
loop_
_entity_poly.entity_id
_entity_poly.type
_entity_poly.pdbx_seq_one_letter_code
_entity_poly.pdbx_strand_id
1 'polypeptide(L)'
;DLTKGAIVEGEQIKKIQDGTYKRTTTGWRPGCSCDADKLAPCVVLDPFCGSGKTGIVALELRRRFIGFDVNPEYCEKIAAPKLEAARRGLTVSEIESGQQTLFDVIAKEEGEDNAGEDRERR
;
A
#
# COMPACT_ATOMS: atom_id res chain seq x y z
N ASP A 1 -13.83 20.55 -6.04
CA ASP A 1 -14.40 19.88 -7.21
C ASP A 1 -13.95 18.42 -7.22
N LEU A 2 -14.86 17.47 -7.00
CA LEU A 2 -14.58 16.08 -6.58
C LEU A 2 -14.59 15.05 -7.73
N THR A 3 -14.43 15.48 -8.99
CA THR A 3 -14.52 14.60 -10.17
C THR A 3 -13.19 13.92 -10.57
N LYS A 4 -12.27 13.70 -9.62
CA LYS A 4 -10.96 13.06 -9.89
C LYS A 4 -11.04 11.53 -9.96
N GLY A 5 -11.93 11.01 -10.79
CA GLY A 5 -12.08 9.57 -11.07
C GLY A 5 -11.95 9.28 -12.56
N ALA A 6 -11.66 8.02 -12.89
CA ALA A 6 -11.86 7.55 -14.25
C ALA A 6 -13.37 7.43 -14.51
N ILE A 7 -13.85 7.91 -15.65
CA ILE A 7 -15.23 7.75 -16.11
C ILE A 7 -15.24 6.52 -17.03
N VAL A 8 -16.26 5.68 -16.92
CA VAL A 8 -16.49 4.60 -17.88
C VAL A 8 -16.61 5.23 -19.28
N GLU A 9 -15.70 4.87 -20.17
CA GLU A 9 -15.61 5.44 -21.52
C GLU A 9 -16.76 4.95 -22.40
N GLY A 10 -17.23 3.74 -22.13
CA GLY A 10 -18.41 3.15 -22.74
C GLY A 10 -18.88 1.92 -21.96
N GLU A 11 -20.16 1.64 -22.07
CA GLU A 11 -20.79 0.52 -21.38
C GLU A 11 -21.74 -0.20 -22.33
N GLN A 12 -21.53 -1.50 -22.52
CA GLN A 12 -22.45 -2.33 -23.30
C GLN A 12 -23.36 -3.10 -22.34
N ILE A 13 -24.67 -2.94 -22.53
CA ILE A 13 -25.70 -3.69 -21.81
C ILE A 13 -26.36 -4.64 -22.80
N LYS A 14 -26.19 -5.95 -22.61
CA LYS A 14 -26.89 -6.98 -23.40
C LYS A 14 -27.95 -7.64 -22.52
N LYS A 15 -29.21 -7.56 -22.95
CA LYS A 15 -30.33 -8.27 -22.31
C LYS A 15 -30.21 -9.76 -22.64
N ILE A 16 -30.27 -10.62 -21.63
CA ILE A 16 -30.28 -12.07 -21.78
C ILE A 16 -31.75 -12.54 -21.74
N GLN A 17 -32.04 -13.65 -22.42
CA GLN A 17 -33.41 -14.16 -22.65
C GLN A 17 -34.18 -14.50 -21.35
N ASP A 18 -33.48 -14.67 -20.23
CA ASP A 18 -34.02 -14.97 -18.89
C ASP A 18 -34.42 -13.72 -18.09
N GLY A 19 -34.34 -12.53 -18.68
CA GLY A 19 -34.63 -11.26 -18.01
C GLY A 19 -33.44 -10.66 -17.25
N THR A 20 -32.27 -11.30 -17.28
CA THR A 20 -31.03 -10.75 -16.74
C THR A 20 -30.33 -9.83 -17.76
N TYR A 21 -29.35 -9.06 -17.30
CA TYR A 21 -28.55 -8.18 -18.16
C TYR A 21 -27.07 -8.39 -17.89
N LYS A 22 -26.27 -8.47 -18.96
CA LYS A 22 -24.80 -8.49 -18.89
C LYS A 22 -24.26 -7.12 -19.20
N ARG A 23 -23.59 -6.51 -18.21
CA ARG A 23 -22.83 -5.27 -18.38
C ARG A 23 -21.40 -5.61 -18.77
N THR A 24 -20.85 -4.88 -19.73
CA THR A 24 -19.43 -4.98 -20.10
C THR A 24 -18.87 -3.57 -20.21
N THR A 25 -17.94 -3.26 -19.31
CA THR A 25 -17.19 -2.01 -19.30
C THR A 25 -16.19 -2.05 -20.46
N THR A 26 -16.29 -1.12 -21.41
CA THR A 26 -15.46 -1.13 -22.63
C THR A 26 -14.19 -0.28 -22.52
N GLY A 27 -14.04 0.50 -21.45
CA GLY A 27 -12.87 1.35 -21.26
C GLY A 27 -13.06 2.35 -20.13
N TRP A 28 -12.01 3.12 -19.87
CA TRP A 28 -11.95 4.17 -18.87
C TRP A 28 -11.29 5.42 -19.46
N ARG A 29 -11.93 6.58 -19.32
CA ARG A 29 -11.37 7.88 -19.68
C ARG A 29 -11.11 8.74 -18.44
N PRO A 30 -10.13 9.66 -18.46
CA PRO A 30 -9.95 10.62 -17.38
C PRO A 30 -11.22 11.46 -17.14
N GLY A 31 -11.58 11.68 -15.87
CA GLY A 31 -12.67 12.58 -15.49
C GLY A 31 -12.26 14.04 -15.31
N CYS A 32 -10.96 14.33 -15.37
CA CYS A 32 -10.42 15.69 -15.44
C CYS A 32 -9.97 16.00 -16.88
N SER A 33 -9.88 17.29 -17.22
CA SER A 33 -9.19 17.78 -18.43
C SER A 33 -7.69 17.99 -18.21
N CYS A 34 -7.16 17.52 -17.09
CA CYS A 34 -5.77 17.73 -16.71
C CYS A 34 -4.82 16.86 -17.54
N ASP A 35 -3.68 17.43 -17.93
CA ASP A 35 -2.65 16.74 -18.72
C ASP A 35 -1.94 15.72 -17.82
N ALA A 36 -2.42 14.48 -17.86
CA ALA A 36 -2.19 13.46 -16.85
C ALA A 36 -1.18 12.39 -17.29
N ASP A 37 -0.26 12.73 -18.20
CA ASP A 37 0.78 11.82 -18.69
C ASP A 37 1.64 11.22 -17.55
N LYS A 38 1.66 11.85 -16.38
CA LYS A 38 2.25 11.32 -15.14
C LYS A 38 1.22 11.25 -14.02
N LEU A 39 0.52 10.12 -13.93
CA LEU A 39 -0.34 9.79 -12.79
C LEU A 39 0.51 9.33 -11.59
N ALA A 40 0.40 10.04 -10.47
CA ALA A 40 0.93 9.55 -9.21
C ALA A 40 0.07 8.38 -8.69
N PRO A 41 0.66 7.32 -8.11
CA PRO A 41 -0.11 6.25 -7.48
C PRO A 41 -1.03 6.80 -6.37
N CYS A 42 -2.25 6.28 -6.30
CA CYS A 42 -3.22 6.74 -5.31
C CYS A 42 -2.81 6.32 -3.88
N VAL A 43 -3.44 6.96 -2.90
CA VAL A 43 -3.38 6.55 -1.48
C VAL A 43 -4.61 5.70 -1.18
N VAL A 44 -4.42 4.55 -0.54
CA VAL A 44 -5.48 3.69 -0.02
C VAL A 44 -5.73 4.07 1.44
N LEU A 45 -6.98 4.37 1.78
CA LEU A 45 -7.42 4.63 3.15
C LEU A 45 -8.32 3.48 3.61
N ASP A 46 -7.99 2.89 4.75
CA ASP A 46 -8.81 1.86 5.41
C ASP A 46 -9.08 2.26 6.87
N PRO A 47 -10.29 2.73 7.21
CA PRO A 47 -10.62 3.17 8.57
C PRO A 47 -10.87 2.02 9.57
N PHE A 48 -10.83 0.76 9.13
CA PHE A 48 -10.97 -0.44 9.96
C PHE A 48 -9.95 -1.49 9.52
N CYS A 49 -8.68 -1.11 9.57
CA CYS A 49 -7.62 -1.88 8.91
C CYS A 49 -7.36 -3.25 9.56
N GLY A 50 -7.78 -3.45 10.82
CA GLY A 50 -7.66 -4.71 11.54
C GLY A 50 -6.27 -5.32 11.42
N SER A 51 -6.17 -6.47 10.78
CA SER A 51 -4.89 -7.18 10.60
C SER A 51 -3.95 -6.59 9.53
N GLY A 52 -4.34 -5.51 8.84
CA GLY A 52 -3.51 -4.78 7.87
C GLY A 52 -3.51 -5.35 6.44
N LYS A 53 -4.34 -6.34 6.10
CA LYS A 53 -4.33 -7.01 4.78
C LYS A 53 -4.52 -6.04 3.61
N THR A 54 -5.42 -5.07 3.74
CA THR A 54 -5.64 -4.02 2.72
C THR A 54 -4.35 -3.27 2.43
N GLY A 55 -3.57 -2.96 3.48
CA GLY A 55 -2.31 -2.25 3.33
C GLY A 55 -1.21 -3.10 2.71
N ILE A 56 -1.15 -4.41 3.00
CA ILE A 56 -0.21 -5.34 2.35
C ILE A 56 -0.43 -5.33 0.83
N VAL A 57 -1.67 -5.52 0.38
CA VAL A 57 -2.02 -5.50 -1.05
C VAL A 57 -1.75 -4.11 -1.66
N ALA A 58 -2.01 -3.03 -0.92
CA ALA A 58 -1.67 -1.68 -1.39
C ALA A 58 -0.16 -1.52 -1.64
N LEU A 59 0.68 -2.02 -0.74
CA LEU A 59 2.14 -2.00 -0.88
C LEU A 59 2.63 -2.86 -2.06
N GLU A 60 2.07 -4.05 -2.23
CA GLU A 60 2.35 -4.94 -3.39
C GLU A 60 2.03 -4.24 -4.72
N LEU A 61 0.92 -3.50 -4.76
CA LEU A 61 0.51 -2.69 -5.91
C LEU A 61 1.25 -1.36 -6.03
N ARG A 62 2.32 -1.14 -5.25
CA ARG A 62 3.13 0.09 -5.22
C ARG A 62 2.31 1.35 -4.92
N ARG A 63 1.29 1.23 -4.08
CA ARG A 63 0.45 2.34 -3.60
C ARG A 63 0.84 2.73 -2.18
N ARG A 64 0.45 3.94 -1.77
CA ARG A 64 0.57 4.38 -0.37
C ARG A 64 -0.65 3.89 0.41
N PHE A 65 -0.49 3.66 1.71
CA PHE A 65 -1.54 3.16 2.59
C PHE A 65 -1.62 3.99 3.88
N ILE A 66 -2.85 4.28 4.31
CA ILE A 66 -3.18 4.86 5.61
C ILE A 66 -4.27 3.99 6.21
N GLY A 67 -4.03 3.44 7.41
CA GLY A 67 -4.97 2.57 8.10
C GLY A 67 -5.26 3.07 9.51
N PHE A 68 -6.51 2.96 9.94
CA PHE A 68 -6.91 3.19 11.33
C PHE A 68 -7.63 1.95 11.86
N ASP A 69 -7.44 1.64 13.14
CA ASP A 69 -8.27 0.68 13.88
C ASP A 69 -8.45 1.18 15.31
N VAL A 70 -9.61 0.90 15.91
CA VAL A 70 -9.91 1.33 17.27
C VAL A 70 -9.18 0.47 18.31
N ASN A 71 -8.85 -0.77 17.96
CA ASN A 71 -8.13 -1.65 18.85
C ASN A 71 -6.61 -1.44 18.68
N PRO A 72 -5.91 -0.86 19.67
CA PRO A 72 -4.48 -0.60 19.56
C PRO A 72 -3.67 -1.89 19.38
N GLU A 73 -4.13 -3.02 19.91
CA GLU A 73 -3.44 -4.30 19.75
C GLU A 73 -3.39 -4.76 18.29
N TYR A 74 -4.47 -4.51 17.52
CA TYR A 74 -4.48 -4.79 16.09
C TYR A 74 -3.47 -3.90 15.35
N CYS A 75 -3.44 -2.61 15.67
CA CYS A 75 -2.48 -1.68 15.07
C CYS A 75 -1.02 -2.08 15.37
N GLU A 76 -0.69 -2.27 16.65
CA GLU A 76 0.69 -2.38 17.13
C GLU A 76 1.27 -3.79 16.96
N LYS A 77 0.51 -4.82 17.30
CA LYS A 77 1.03 -6.20 17.35
C LYS A 77 0.73 -7.00 16.09
N ILE A 78 -0.21 -6.56 15.26
CA ILE A 78 -0.67 -7.34 14.09
C ILE A 78 -0.40 -6.60 12.79
N ALA A 79 -0.99 -5.42 12.59
CA ALA A 79 -0.92 -4.68 11.33
C ALA A 79 0.47 -4.11 11.08
N ALA A 80 1.04 -3.36 12.04
CA ALA A 80 2.33 -2.70 11.85
C ALA A 80 3.47 -3.69 11.52
N PRO A 81 3.65 -4.83 12.23
CA PRO A 81 4.70 -5.79 11.89
C PRO A 81 4.52 -6.41 10.49
N LYS A 82 3.27 -6.73 10.11
CA LYS A 82 2.96 -7.28 8.78
C LYS A 82 3.20 -6.28 7.66
N LEU A 83 2.84 -5.01 7.87
CA LEU A 83 3.04 -3.94 6.90
C LEU A 83 4.52 -3.63 6.72
N GLU A 84 5.31 -3.66 7.80
CA GLU A 84 6.75 -3.48 7.73
C GLU A 84 7.43 -4.64 7.01
N ALA A 85 7.02 -5.88 7.30
CA ALA A 85 7.49 -7.06 6.58
C ALA A 85 7.20 -6.95 5.07
N ALA A 86 5.95 -6.65 4.71
CA ALA A 86 5.54 -6.47 3.32
C ALA A 86 6.31 -5.34 2.63
N ARG A 87 6.58 -4.23 3.32
CA ARG A 87 7.39 -3.11 2.80
C ARG A 87 8.82 -3.53 2.48
N ARG A 88 9.40 -4.43 3.28
CA ARG A 88 10.74 -5.01 3.06
C ARG A 88 10.76 -6.15 2.04
N GLY A 89 9.60 -6.58 1.56
CA GLY A 89 9.48 -7.75 0.68
C GLY A 89 9.75 -9.07 1.40
N LEU A 90 9.49 -9.12 2.71
CA LEU A 90 9.62 -10.30 3.56
C LEU A 90 8.27 -10.67 4.17
N THR A 91 8.17 -11.91 4.63
CA THR A 91 7.12 -12.39 5.52
C THR A 91 7.50 -12.15 6.98
N VAL A 92 6.51 -12.13 7.87
CA VAL A 92 6.75 -12.01 9.32
C VAL A 92 7.61 -13.16 9.83
N SER A 93 7.35 -14.38 9.37
CA SER A 93 8.13 -15.57 9.73
C SER A 93 9.60 -15.49 9.32
N GLU A 94 9.90 -14.89 8.16
CA GLU A 94 11.28 -14.72 7.72
C GLU A 94 12.02 -13.72 8.62
N ILE A 95 11.38 -12.61 8.98
CA ILE A 95 11.94 -11.63 9.93
C ILE A 95 12.18 -12.28 11.30
N GLU A 96 11.19 -13.03 11.81
CA GLU A 96 11.30 -13.75 13.09
C GLU A 96 12.42 -14.81 13.07
N SER A 97 12.65 -15.43 11.91
CA SER A 97 13.76 -16.36 11.68
C SER A 97 15.11 -15.66 11.50
N GLY A 98 15.17 -14.34 11.64
CA GLY A 98 16.40 -13.53 11.56
C GLY A 98 16.81 -13.12 10.15
N GLN A 99 15.95 -13.33 9.14
CA GLN A 99 16.24 -12.93 7.76
C GLN A 99 16.27 -11.40 7.65
N GLN A 100 17.27 -10.89 6.95
CA GLN A 100 17.48 -9.46 6.72
C GLN A 100 17.52 -9.19 5.22
N THR A 101 17.12 -7.99 4.82
CA THR A 101 17.35 -7.57 3.44
C THR A 101 18.80 -7.15 3.25
N LEU A 102 19.33 -7.24 2.03
CA LEU A 102 20.67 -6.74 1.71
C LEU A 102 20.86 -5.27 2.14
N PHE A 103 19.81 -4.45 1.97
CA PHE A 103 19.82 -3.05 2.39
C PHE A 103 19.89 -2.88 3.91
N ASP A 104 19.28 -3.79 4.69
CA ASP A 104 19.38 -3.77 6.15
C ASP A 104 20.81 -4.11 6.63
N VAL A 105 21.53 -4.97 5.90
CA VAL A 105 22.93 -5.32 6.21
C VAL A 105 23.85 -4.16 5.90
N ILE A 106 23.74 -3.60 4.69
CA ILE A 106 24.55 -2.45 4.25
C ILE A 106 24.35 -1.25 5.19
N ALA A 107 23.11 -0.96 5.59
CA ALA A 107 22.81 0.15 6.49
C ALA A 107 23.41 0.00 7.90
N LYS A 108 23.68 -1.24 8.36
CA LYS A 108 24.34 -1.48 9.65
C LYS A 108 25.84 -1.28 9.57
N GLU A 109 26.46 -1.70 8.46
CA GLU A 109 27.90 -1.53 8.23
C GLU A 109 28.29 -0.04 8.15
N GLU A 110 27.45 0.82 7.58
CA GLU A 110 27.69 2.26 7.51
C GLU A 110 27.45 3.01 8.84
N GLY A 111 26.76 2.38 9.81
CA GLY A 111 26.43 2.97 11.11
C GLY A 111 27.45 2.71 12.22
N GLU A 112 28.31 1.70 12.07
CA GLU A 112 29.31 1.34 13.09
C GLU A 112 30.58 2.22 13.01
N ASP A 113 30.84 2.86 11.88
CA ASP A 113 31.99 3.75 11.70
C ASP A 113 31.86 5.12 12.42
N ASN A 114 30.66 5.48 12.91
CA ASN A 114 30.40 6.77 13.58
C ASN A 114 30.16 6.66 15.10
N ALA A 115 30.30 5.47 15.71
CA ALA A 115 30.08 5.26 17.15
C ALA A 115 31.34 5.54 18.02
N GLY A 116 32.29 6.35 17.53
CA GLY A 116 33.59 6.60 18.15
C GLY A 116 33.77 7.95 18.86
N GLU A 117 32.96 8.98 18.57
CA GLU A 117 33.21 10.33 19.09
C GLU A 117 31.93 11.07 19.48
N ASP A 118 31.29 10.71 20.61
CA ASP A 118 30.58 11.75 21.39
C ASP A 118 30.28 11.33 22.84
N ARG A 119 31.34 10.93 23.56
CA ARG A 119 31.25 10.65 25.01
C ARG A 119 31.98 11.68 25.86
N GLU A 120 32.00 12.96 25.47
CA GLU A 120 32.33 14.03 26.42
C GLU A 120 31.92 15.43 25.92
N ARG A 121 30.67 15.83 26.16
CA ARG A 121 30.38 17.24 26.45
C ARG A 121 29.09 17.40 27.26
N ARG A 122 29.27 18.09 28.38
CA ARG A 122 28.29 18.48 29.39
C ARG A 122 27.17 19.33 28.83
#